data_AF-A0A951H1I7-F1
#
_entry.id   AF-A0A951H1I7-F1
#
_cell.length_a   1.000
_cell.length_b   1.000
_cell.length_c   1.000
_cell.angle_alpha   90.00
_cell.angle_beta   90.00
_cell.angle_gamma   90.00
#
_symmetry.space_group_name_H-M   'P 1'
#
loop_
_entity.id
_entity.type
_entity.pdbx_description
1 polymer ?
#
loop_
_entity_poly.entity_id
_entity_poly.type
_entity_poly.pdbx_seq_one_letter_code
_entity_poly.pdbx_strand_id
1 'polypeptide(L)' 'MSSSREIESLWAEVHYQRDRVALLRAKLYRWGLGPNARLRELERRLEGAERRLRERQRARP' A
#
# COMPACT_ATOMS: atom_id res chain seq x y z
N MET A 1 -19.84 4.66 14.99
CA MET A 1 -18.52 5.35 15.03
C MET A 1 -17.33 4.45 14.65
N SER A 2 -17.44 3.11 14.70
CA SER A 2 -16.32 2.19 14.40
C SER A 2 -15.89 2.17 12.92
N SER A 3 -16.84 2.21 11.97
CA SER A 3 -16.58 2.08 10.53
C SER A 3 -15.70 3.21 9.95
N SER A 4 -15.90 4.46 10.37
CA SER A 4 -15.08 5.58 9.88
C SER A 4 -13.62 5.49 10.33
N ARG A 5 -13.36 5.14 11.60
CA ARG A 5 -11.98 4.95 12.11
C ARG A 5 -11.26 3.79 11.44
N GLU A 6 -12.00 2.74 11.12
CA GLU A 6 -11.46 1.57 10.42
C GLU A 6 -11.07 1.93 8.98
N ILE A 7 -11.90 2.70 8.27
CA ILE A 7 -11.61 3.21 6.94
C ILE A 7 -10.40 4.16 6.97
N GLU A 8 -10.33 5.07 7.94
CA GLU A 8 -9.18 5.97 8.13
C GLU A 8 -7.88 5.19 8.37
N SER A 9 -7.93 4.15 9.20
CA SER A 9 -6.78 3.28 9.45
C SER A 9 -6.33 2.56 8.17
N LEU A 10 -7.26 2.07 7.36
CA LEU A 10 -6.96 1.42 6.07
C LEU A 10 -6.39 2.43 5.06
N TRP A 11 -6.90 3.66 5.04
CA TRP A 11 -6.33 4.73 4.22
C TRP A 11 -4.88 5.05 4.63
N ALA A 12 -4.63 5.20 5.94
CA ALA A 12 -3.29 5.44 6.46
C ALA A 12 -2.33 4.29 6.10
N GLU A 13 -2.80 3.04 6.18
CA GLU A 13 -2.03 1.87 5.77
C GLU A 13 -1.68 1.92 4.28
N VAL A 14 -2.65 2.20 3.41
CA VAL A 14 -2.42 2.31 1.95
C VAL A 14 -1.40 3.40 1.63
N HIS A 15 -1.55 4.59 2.24
CA HIS A 15 -0.59 5.68 2.07
C HIS A 15 0.81 5.27 2.50
N TYR A 16 0.94 4.67 3.69
CA TYR A 16 2.22 4.19 4.19
C TYR A 16 2.90 3.18 3.24
N GLN A 17 2.15 2.21 2.71
CA GLN A 17 2.73 1.24 1.77
C GLN A 17 3.10 1.89 0.42
N ARG A 18 2.30 2.84 -0.07
CA ARG A 18 2.60 3.60 -1.30
C ARG A 18 3.92 4.35 -1.18
N ASP A 19 4.13 5.07 -0.08
CA ASP A 19 5.35 5.83 0.14
C ASP A 19 6.58 4.92 0.20
N ARG A 20 6.45 3.75 0.80
CA ARG A 20 7.54 2.75 0.84
C ARG A 20 7.88 2.18 -0.53
N VAL A 21 6.87 1.87 -1.35
CA VAL A 21 7.06 1.42 -2.73
C VAL A 21 7.74 2.52 -3.54
N ALA A 22 7.25 3.76 -3.46
CA ALA A 22 7.80 4.91 -4.17
C ALA A 22 9.27 5.15 -3.80
N LEU A 23 9.59 5.15 -2.50
CA LEU A 23 10.95 5.33 -2.00
C LEU A 23 11.89 4.22 -2.49
N LEU A 24 11.44 2.96 -2.45
CA LEU A 24 12.29 1.86 -2.89
C LEU A 24 12.46 1.87 -4.42
N ARG A 25 11.42 2.16 -5.20
CA ARG A 25 11.53 2.34 -6.65
C ARG A 25 12.51 3.45 -7.02
N ALA A 26 12.42 4.59 -6.35
CA ALA A 26 13.35 5.71 -6.57
C ALA A 26 14.80 5.33 -6.26
N LYS A 27 15.03 4.58 -5.17
CA LYS A 27 16.35 4.03 -4.86
C LYS A 27 16.82 3.08 -5.97
N LEU A 28 16.03 2.09 -6.34
CA LEU A 28 16.43 1.11 -7.36
C LEU A 28 16.73 1.77 -8.71
N TYR A 29 15.92 2.74 -9.11
CA TYR A 29 16.13 3.52 -10.33
C TYR A 29 17.47 4.28 -10.28
N ARG A 30 17.76 4.96 -9.17
CA ARG A 30 19.03 5.69 -8.99
C ARG A 30 20.26 4.80 -9.09
N TRP A 31 20.17 3.57 -8.57
CA TRP A 31 21.30 2.64 -8.50
C TRP A 31 21.34 1.62 -9.65
N GLY A 32 20.41 1.68 -10.61
CA GLY A 32 20.35 0.75 -11.74
C GLY A 32 20.12 -0.72 -11.32
N LEU A 33 19.50 -0.94 -10.16
CA LEU A 33 19.34 -2.28 -9.60
C LEU A 33 18.17 -2.98 -10.31
N GLY A 34 18.45 -4.18 -10.83
CA GLY A 34 17.49 -5.03 -11.54
C GLY A 34 16.36 -5.59 -10.64
N PRO A 35 15.73 -6.70 -11.03
CA PRO A 35 14.57 -7.25 -10.33
C PRO A 35 14.80 -7.37 -8.81
N ASN A 36 13.97 -6.67 -8.04
CA ASN A 36 14.16 -6.56 -6.59
C ASN A 36 13.02 -7.27 -5.84
N ALA A 37 13.35 -8.33 -5.11
CA ALA A 37 12.38 -9.13 -4.35
C ALA A 37 11.65 -8.32 -3.27
N ARG A 38 12.36 -7.37 -2.64
CA ARG A 38 11.79 -6.49 -1.61
C ARG A 38 10.78 -5.50 -2.20
N LEU A 39 11.01 -5.02 -3.41
CA LEU A 39 10.03 -4.20 -4.13
C LEU A 39 8.76 -5.00 -4.41
N ARG A 40 8.89 -6.22 -4.96
CA ARG A 40 7.74 -7.10 -5.21
C ARG A 40 6.95 -7.41 -3.94
N GLU A 41 7.64 -7.60 -2.83
CA GLU A 41 6.99 -7.81 -1.54
C GLU A 41 6.19 -6.59 -1.08
N LEU A 42 6.77 -5.39 -1.19
CA LEU A 42 6.07 -4.15 -0.85
C LEU A 42 4.86 -3.90 -1.76
N GLU A 43 4.98 -4.20 -3.06
CA GLU A 43 3.87 -4.10 -4.01
C GLU A 43 2.72 -5.05 -3.64
N ARG A 44 3.02 -6.29 -3.26
CA ARG A 44 2.00 -7.23 -2.76
C ARG A 44 1.32 -6.75 -1.48
N ARG A 45 2.08 -6.15 -0.55
CA ARG A 45 1.53 -5.59 0.69
C ARG A 45 0.60 -4.40 0.39
N LEU A 46 1.00 -3.52 -0.53
CA LEU A 46 0.18 -2.41 -1.01
C LEU A 46 -1.11 -2.92 -1.64
N GLU A 47 -1.03 -3.89 -2.55
CA GLU A 47 -2.20 -4.47 -3.21
C GLU A 47 -3.19 -5.08 -2.19
N GLY A 48 -2.68 -5.77 -1.18
CA GLY A 48 -3.49 -6.30 -0.09
C GLY A 48 -4.19 -5.20 0.73
N ALA A 49 -3.50 -4.11 1.05
CA ALA A 49 -4.07 -2.97 1.77
C ALA A 49 -5.15 -2.25 0.93
N GLU A 50 -4.88 -2.01 -0.36
CA GLU A 50 -5.85 -1.41 -1.27
C GLU A 50 -7.09 -2.29 -1.45
N ARG A 51 -6.92 -3.63 -1.50
CA ARG A 51 -8.04 -4.57 -1.58
C ARG A 51 -8.95 -4.46 -0.34
N ARG A 52 -8.37 -4.49 0.87
CA ARG A 52 -9.14 -4.33 2.13
C ARG A 52 -9.87 -2.99 2.17
N LEU A 53 -9.23 -1.91 1.74
CA LEU A 53 -9.86 -0.59 1.67
C LEU A 53 -11.06 -0.60 0.71
N ARG A 54 -10.91 -1.17 -0.49
CA ARG A 54 -12.01 -1.29 -1.47
C ARG A 54 -13.16 -2.14 -0.95
N GLU A 55 -12.86 -3.29 -0.33
CA GLU A 55 -13.87 -4.16 0.27
C GLU A 55 -14.67 -3.41 1.34
N ARG A 56 -13.97 -2.67 2.23
CA ARG A 56 -14.62 -1.92 3.30
C ARG A 56 -15.45 -0.74 2.80
N GLN A 57 -15.00 -0.05 1.75
CA GLN A 57 -15.75 1.03 1.10
C GLN A 57 -17.02 0.52 0.42
N ARG A 58 -16.97 -0.66 -0.22
CA ARG A 58 -18.14 -1.30 -0.84
C ARG A 58 -19.14 -1.85 0.18
N ALA A 59 -18.67 -2.26 1.36
CA ALA A 59 -19.51 -2.76 2.44
C ALA A 59 -20.23 -1.65 3.24
N ARG A 60 -20.12 -0.38 2.82
CA ARG A 60 -20.83 0.74 3.45
C ARG A 60 -22.18 0.93 2.75
N PRO A 61 -23.32 0.74 3.45
CA PRO A 61 -24.65 1.06 2.90
C PRO A 61 -24.85 2.58 2.75
#